data_AF-A0A2H1V7J2-F1
#
_entry.id   AF-A0A2H1V7J2-F1
#
_cell.length_a   1.000
_cell.length_b   1.000
_cell.length_c   1.000
_cell.angle_alpha   90.00
_cell.angle_beta   90.00
_cell.angle_gamma   90.00
#
_symmetry.space_group_name_H-M   'P 1'
#
loop_
_entity.id
_entity.type
_entity.pdbx_description
1 polymer ?
#
loop_
_entity_poly.entity_id
_entity_poly.type
_entity_poly.pdbx_seq_one_letter_code
_entity_poly.pdbx_strand_id
1 'polypeptide(L)'
;MVTYFEFSAEGMPQMMEALSYAIDIGYRHIDTAHLYRVEPEVGKIIDKKIKDGVVKREDLFVTTKVWHHFHREADVEVSVRGSLRRLNLEYVDL
;
A
#
# COMPACT_ATOMS: atom_id res chain seq x y z
N MET A 1 3.34 8.31 -11.85
CA MET A 1 2.60 7.44 -12.78
C MET A 1 1.57 6.70 -11.96
N VAL A 2 0.28 6.86 -12.27
CA VAL A 2 -0.82 6.28 -11.50
C VAL A 2 -1.07 4.88 -12.03
N THR A 3 -0.83 3.86 -11.21
CA THR A 3 -1.25 2.49 -11.52
C THR A 3 -2.75 2.39 -11.22
N TYR A 4 -3.58 2.52 -12.25
CA TYR A 4 -5.01 2.17 -12.15
C TYR A 4 -5.09 0.64 -12.13
N PHE A 5 -5.43 0.07 -10.98
CA PHE A 5 -5.80 -1.34 -10.90
C PHE A 5 -7.32 -1.46 -10.96
N GLU A 6 -7.80 -2.31 -11.86
CA GLU A 6 -9.20 -2.68 -11.95
C GLU A 6 -9.48 -3.71 -10.84
N PHE A 7 -10.21 -3.29 -9.80
CA PHE A 7 -10.37 -4.07 -8.57
C PHE A 7 -11.46 -5.15 -8.72
N SER A 8 -11.11 -6.25 -9.37
CA SER A 8 -11.85 -7.52 -9.24
C SER A 8 -11.02 -8.52 -8.41
N ALA A 9 -11.68 -9.44 -7.71
CA ALA A 9 -10.98 -10.51 -6.99
C ALA A 9 -10.12 -11.37 -7.94
N GLU A 10 -10.50 -11.44 -9.21
CA GLU A 10 -9.79 -12.17 -10.26
C GLU A 10 -8.48 -11.50 -10.69
N GLY A 11 -8.40 -10.16 -10.62
CA GLY A 11 -7.22 -9.38 -11.02
C GLY A 11 -6.17 -9.18 -9.91
N MET A 12 -6.48 -9.60 -8.68
CA MET A 12 -5.59 -9.38 -7.53
C MET A 12 -4.22 -10.05 -7.70
N PRO A 13 -4.09 -11.32 -8.16
CA PRO A 13 -2.78 -11.94 -8.36
C PRO A 13 -1.89 -11.17 -9.34
N GLN A 14 -2.44 -10.73 -10.48
CA GLN A 14 -1.72 -9.99 -11.52
C GLN A 14 -1.31 -8.61 -11.03
N MET A 15 -2.17 -7.93 -10.26
CA MET A 15 -1.84 -6.66 -9.62
C MET A 15 -0.68 -6.80 -8.63
N MET A 16 -0.67 -7.87 -7.82
CA MET A 16 0.40 -8.14 -6.87
C MET A 16 1.72 -8.48 -7.57
N GLU A 17 1.68 -9.26 -8.64
CA GLU A 17 2.85 -9.53 -9.48
C GLU A 17 3.39 -8.23 -10.09
N ALA A 18 2.51 -7.37 -10.62
CA ALA A 18 2.89 -6.08 -11.19
C ALA A 18 3.52 -5.14 -10.15
N LEU A 19 2.99 -5.06 -8.92
CA LEU A 19 3.57 -4.27 -7.84
C LEU A 19 4.97 -4.80 -7.47
N SER A 20 5.10 -6.12 -7.32
CA SER A 20 6.39 -6.76 -7.01
C SER A 20 7.43 -6.45 -8.10
N TYR A 21 7.04 -6.61 -9.37
CA TYR A 21 7.91 -6.32 -10.52
C TYR A 21 8.26 -4.84 -10.61
N ALA A 22 7.32 -3.93 -10.35
CA ALA A 22 7.56 -2.49 -10.35
C ALA A 22 8.68 -2.10 -9.36
N ILE A 23 8.68 -2.69 -8.16
CA ILE A 23 9.74 -2.47 -7.17
C ILE A 23 11.09 -2.98 -7.69
N ASP A 24 11.11 -4.17 -8.30
CA ASP A 24 12.32 -4.78 -8.86
C ASP A 24 12.95 -3.91 -9.96
N ILE A 25 12.14 -3.29 -10.81
CA ILE A 25 12.63 -2.44 -11.90
C ILE A 25 12.90 -0.99 -11.49
N GLY A 26 12.78 -0.65 -10.20
CA GLY A 26 13.22 0.62 -9.65
C GLY A 26 12.13 1.61 -9.22
N TYR A 27 10.84 1.25 -9.29
CA TYR A 27 9.79 2.12 -8.74
C TYR A 27 9.89 2.17 -7.21
N ARG A 28 9.68 3.37 -6.67
CA ARG A 28 9.75 3.64 -5.22
C ARG A 28 8.50 4.29 -4.65
N HIS A 29 7.60 4.82 -5.49
CA HIS A 29 6.32 5.38 -5.05
C HIS A 29 5.22 4.34 -5.22
N ILE A 30 4.55 3.99 -4.11
CA ILE A 30 3.41 3.09 -4.06
C ILE A 30 2.18 3.89 -3.60
N ASP A 31 1.15 3.96 -4.44
CA ASP A 31 -0.12 4.61 -4.10
C ASP A 31 -1.18 3.54 -3.80
N THR A 32 -1.83 3.65 -2.63
CA THR A 32 -2.95 2.79 -2.24
C THR A 32 -4.03 3.61 -1.51
N ALA A 33 -5.09 2.95 -1.04
CA ALA A 33 -6.16 3.55 -0.26
C ALA A 33 -6.91 2.48 0.55
N HIS A 34 -7.53 2.89 1.66
CA HIS A 34 -8.44 2.05 2.43
C HIS A 34 -9.54 1.41 1.54
N LEU A 35 -10.11 2.20 0.62
CA LEU A 35 -11.19 1.76 -0.27
C LEU A 35 -10.79 0.58 -1.15
N TYR A 36 -9.53 0.53 -1.57
CA TYR A 36 -9.07 -0.45 -2.56
C TYR A 36 -9.06 -1.87 -1.98
N ARG A 37 -9.04 -2.01 -0.65
CA ARG A 37 -9.05 -3.31 0.06
C ARG A 37 -7.88 -4.23 -0.31
N VAL A 38 -6.73 -3.64 -0.64
CA VAL A 38 -5.50 -4.34 -1.05
C VAL A 38 -4.30 -4.04 -0.13
N GLU A 39 -4.48 -3.16 0.86
CA GLU A 39 -3.42 -2.80 1.81
C GLU A 39 -2.75 -4.01 2.49
N PRO A 40 -3.48 -5.08 2.88
CA PRO A 40 -2.83 -6.30 3.40
C PRO A 40 -1.85 -6.95 2.43
N GLU A 41 -2.21 -7.04 1.15
CA GLU A 41 -1.39 -7.68 0.13
C GLU A 41 -0.22 -6.79 -0.30
N VAL A 42 -0.45 -5.47 -0.41
CA VAL A 42 0.60 -4.46 -0.62
C VAL A 42 1.65 -4.54 0.50
N GLY A 43 1.20 -4.60 1.76
CA GLY A 43 2.07 -4.73 2.92
C GLY A 43 2.96 -5.98 2.87
N LYS A 44 2.39 -7.13 2.48
CA LYS A 44 3.14 -8.38 2.31
C LYS A 44 4.24 -8.27 1.25
N ILE A 45 3.98 -7.59 0.13
CA ILE A 45 4.98 -7.39 -0.92
C ILE A 45 6.09 -6.46 -0.43
N ILE A 46 5.74 -5.35 0.21
CA ILE A 46 6.73 -4.42 0.77
C ILE A 46 7.64 -5.14 1.76
N ASP A 47 7.05 -5.86 2.73
CA ASP A 47 7.79 -6.65 3.72
C ASP A 47 8.70 -7.70 3.05
N LYS A 48 8.19 -8.40 2.04
CA LYS A 48 8.99 -9.35 1.26
C LYS A 48 10.17 -8.69 0.56
N LYS A 49 9.97 -7.56 -0.14
CA LYS A 49 11.03 -6.86 -0.87
C LYS A 49 12.10 -6.29 0.08
N ILE A 50 11.70 -5.88 1.28
CA ILE A 50 12.64 -5.48 2.34
C ILE A 50 13.43 -6.69 2.85
N LYS A 51 12.77 -7.81 3.15
CA LYS A 51 13.43 -9.04 3.63
C LYS A 51 14.38 -9.65 2.59
N ASP A 52 14.01 -9.59 1.32
CA ASP A 52 14.83 -10.05 0.20
C ASP A 52 16.00 -9.08 -0.10
N GLY A 53 16.07 -7.92 0.57
CA GLY A 53 17.14 -6.93 0.41
C GLY A 53 17.06 -6.10 -0.88
N VAL A 54 15.92 -6.10 -1.57
CA VAL A 54 15.71 -5.36 -2.83
C VAL A 54 15.62 -3.85 -2.58
N VAL A 55 15.00 -3.47 -1.46
CA VAL A 55 14.81 -2.08 -1.01
C VAL A 55 14.86 -2.02 0.51
N LYS A 56 15.14 -0.86 1.08
CA LYS A 56 14.88 -0.55 2.49
C LYS A 56 13.53 0.17 2.63
N ARG A 57 13.01 0.26 3.85
CA ARG A 57 11.73 0.96 4.08
C ARG A 57 11.84 2.42 3.67
N GLU A 58 12.93 3.09 3.99
CA GLU A 58 13.19 4.49 3.66
C GLU A 58 13.41 4.75 2.16
N ASP A 59 13.63 3.71 1.35
CA ASP A 59 13.70 3.85 -0.10
C ASP A 59 12.30 4.00 -0.73
N LEU A 60 11.24 3.61 0.00
CA LEU A 60 9.87 3.61 -0.50
C LEU A 60 9.09 4.84 -0.02
N PHE A 61 8.28 5.38 -0.91
CA PHE A 61 7.26 6.39 -0.64
C PHE A 61 5.88 5.72 -0.74
N VAL A 62 5.21 5.50 0.38
CA VAL A 62 3.93 4.81 0.46
C VAL A 62 2.82 5.81 0.81
N THR A 63 1.83 5.93 -0.07
CA THR A 63 0.66 6.79 0.12
C THR A 63 -0.58 5.95 0.44
N THR A 64 -1.37 6.34 1.45
CA THR A 64 -2.74 5.83 1.64
C THR A 64 -3.76 6.97 1.76
N LYS A 65 -5.05 6.63 1.82
CA LYS A 65 -6.15 7.61 1.78
C LYS A 65 -7.22 7.24 2.79
N VAL A 66 -7.57 8.21 3.63
CA VAL A 66 -8.76 8.15 4.50
C VAL A 66 -10.00 8.14 3.62
N TRP A 67 -10.91 7.21 3.87
CA TRP A 67 -12.17 7.14 3.14
C TRP A 67 -13.20 8.09 3.74
N HIS A 68 -14.13 8.60 2.92
CA HIS A 68 -15.08 9.65 3.32
C HIS A 68 -15.96 9.33 4.53
N HIS A 69 -16.13 8.05 4.87
CA HIS A 69 -16.84 7.61 6.08
C HIS A 69 -16.09 7.97 7.38
N PHE A 70 -14.79 8.25 7.30
CA PHE A 70 -13.91 8.54 8.44
C PHE A 70 -13.44 10.01 8.47
N HIS A 71 -14.14 10.94 7.80
CA HIS A 71 -13.78 12.37 7.80
C HIS A 71 -14.15 13.10 9.09
N ARG A 72 -14.87 12.48 10.03
CA ARG A 72 -15.08 13.08 11.36
C ARG A 72 -13.75 13.09 12.09
N GLU A 73 -13.47 14.15 12.84
CA GLU A 73 -12.22 14.33 13.57
C GLU A 73 -11.83 13.11 14.42
N ALA A 74 -12.80 12.55 15.16
CA ALA A 74 -12.59 11.36 16.00
C ALA A 74 -12.31 10.06 15.21
N ASP A 75 -12.65 10.02 13.92
CA ASP A 75 -12.58 8.83 13.08
C ASP A 75 -11.28 8.77 12.23
N VAL A 76 -10.62 9.92 12.03
CA VAL A 76 -9.42 10.02 11.17
C VAL A 76 -8.29 9.17 11.71
N GLU A 77 -7.95 9.29 13.01
CA GLU A 77 -6.87 8.52 13.61
C GLU A 77 -7.13 7.02 13.52
N VAL A 78 -8.38 6.60 13.74
CA VAL A 78 -8.80 5.19 13.63
C VAL A 78 -8.57 4.67 12.21
N SER A 79 -8.91 5.47 11.19
CA SER A 79 -8.71 5.14 9.78
C SER A 79 -7.23 4.96 9.45
N VAL A 80 -6.40 5.95 9.81
CA VAL A 80 -4.95 5.94 9.56
C VAL A 80 -4.28 4.76 10.25
N ARG A 81 -4.54 4.54 11.55
CA ARG A 81 -4.01 3.37 12.28
C ARG A 81 -4.50 2.05 11.68
N GLY A 82 -5.72 2.02 11.15
CA GLY A 82 -6.24 0.87 10.43
C GLY A 82 -5.43 0.55 9.18
N SER A 83 -5.09 1.56 8.38
CA SER A 83 -4.25 1.40 7.19
C SER A 83 -2.83 0.96 7.55
N LEU A 84 -2.21 1.57 8.55
CA LEU A 84 -0.88 1.16 9.04
C LEU A 84 -0.84 -0.31 9.46
N ARG A 85 -1.86 -0.77 10.21
CA ARG A 85 -1.98 -2.19 10.59
C ARG A 85 -2.12 -3.11 9.37
N ARG A 86 -2.94 -2.75 8.38
CA ARG A 86 -3.11 -3.57 7.17
C ARG A 86 -1.84 -3.61 6.33
N LEU A 87 -1.18 -2.47 6.15
CA LEU A 87 0.10 -2.37 5.43
C LEU A 87 1.27 -3.00 6.18
N ASN A 88 1.11 -3.31 7.47
CA ASN A 88 2.19 -3.72 8.36
C ASN A 88 3.36 -2.72 8.36
N LEU A 89 3.05 -1.43 8.46
CA LEU A 89 4.01 -0.33 8.49
C LEU A 89 3.85 0.52 9.75
N GLU A 90 4.94 1.10 10.22
CA GLU A 90 4.92 2.06 11.34
C GLU A 90 4.48 3.45 10.90
N TYR A 91 4.75 3.81 9.64
CA TYR A 91 4.38 5.08 9.03
C TYR A 91 4.08 4.94 7.53
N VAL A 92 3.28 5.86 7.02
CA VAL A 92 3.11 6.16 5.59
C VAL A 92 3.74 7.52 5.29
N ASP A 93 4.17 7.70 4.05
CA ASP A 93 4.84 8.91 3.60
C ASP A 93 3.83 10.01 3.22
N LEU A 94 2.61 9.60 2.84
CA LEU A 94 1.46 10.48 2.58
C LEU A 94 0.12 9.81 2.95
#